data_AF-A0AAW9KAV7-F1
#
_entry.id   AF-A0AAW9KAV7-F1
#
_cell.length_a   1.000
_cell.length_b   1.000
_cell.length_c   1.000
_cell.angle_alpha   90.00
_cell.angle_beta   90.00
_cell.angle_gamma   90.00
#
_symmetry.space_group_name_H-M   'P 1'
#
loop_
_entity.id
_entity.type
_entity.pdbx_description
1 polymer ?
#
loop_
_entity_poly.entity_id
_entity_poly.type
_entity_poly.pdbx_seq_one_letter_code
_entity_poly.pdbx_strand_id
1 'polypeptide(L)'
;MHKDYEKINYKQFEELKYKVKFIEFYWMCYKFQHPKKDYSEEIMENAEMIDDFIYMDRYEELKKVKINFIGTKIKMKKLNYIRLKTYATLSKLLLDSIT
;
A
#
# COMPACT_ATOMS: atom_id res chain seq x y z
N MET A 1 -13.34 25.49 -5.93
CA MET A 1 -13.00 24.15 -5.38
C MET A 1 -12.48 23.26 -6.51
N HIS A 2 -11.16 23.23 -6.74
CA HIS A 2 -10.59 22.20 -7.61
C HIS A 2 -10.86 20.85 -6.95
N LYS A 3 -11.63 20.02 -7.65
CA LYS A 3 -11.99 18.69 -7.16
C LYS A 3 -10.72 17.85 -7.19
N ASP A 4 -10.09 17.59 -6.03
CA ASP A 4 -8.89 16.77 -5.84
C ASP A 4 -9.14 15.30 -6.19
N TYR A 5 -9.25 15.01 -7.49
CA TYR A 5 -9.40 13.68 -8.02
C TYR A 5 -8.24 13.35 -8.94
N GLU A 6 -7.70 12.15 -8.77
CA GLU A 6 -6.72 11.58 -9.66
C GLU A 6 -7.42 10.69 -10.69
N LYS A 7 -6.89 10.66 -11.91
CA LYS A 7 -7.33 9.74 -12.97
C LYS A 7 -6.17 8.83 -13.36
N ILE A 8 -6.30 7.53 -13.11
CA ILE A 8 -5.29 6.52 -13.45
C ILE A 8 -5.85 5.43 -14.35
N ASN A 9 -4.97 4.67 -15.02
CA ASN A 9 -5.41 3.51 -15.79
C ASN A 9 -5.87 2.39 -14.84
N TYR A 10 -6.92 1.64 -15.23
CA TYR A 10 -7.40 0.48 -14.50
C TYR A 10 -6.30 -0.56 -14.24
N LYS A 11 -5.44 -0.83 -15.23
CA LYS A 11 -4.32 -1.76 -15.07
C LYS A 11 -3.35 -1.30 -13.97
N GLN A 12 -3.00 -0.02 -13.96
CA GLN A 12 -2.14 0.57 -12.92
C GLN A 12 -2.80 0.50 -11.54
N PHE A 13 -4.11 0.75 -11.46
CA PHE A 13 -4.85 0.64 -10.21
C PHE A 13 -4.84 -0.79 -9.66
N GLU A 14 -5.10 -1.79 -10.50
CA GLU A 14 -5.09 -3.20 -10.10
C GLU A 14 -3.70 -3.66 -9.68
N GLU A 15 -2.65 -3.23 -10.39
CA GLU A 15 -1.26 -3.49 -9.97
C GLU A 15 -0.94 -2.92 -8.58
N LEU A 16 -1.37 -1.67 -8.31
CA LEU A 16 -1.17 -1.05 -7.00
C LEU A 16 -1.94 -1.80 -5.91
N LYS A 17 -3.21 -2.13 -6.15
CA LYS A 17 -4.02 -2.91 -5.20
C LYS A 17 -3.42 -4.29 -4.93
N TYR A 18 -2.95 -4.95 -5.97
CA TYR A 18 -2.33 -6.26 -5.85
C TYR A 18 -1.11 -6.21 -4.94
N LYS A 19 -0.23 -5.23 -5.11
CA LYS A 19 0.93 -5.04 -4.22
C LYS A 19 0.49 -4.83 -2.77
N VAL A 20 -0.43 -3.90 -2.53
CA VAL A 20 -0.89 -3.57 -1.17
C VAL A 20 -1.45 -4.78 -0.41
N LYS A 21 -2.07 -5.75 -1.11
CA LYS A 21 -2.57 -6.99 -0.51
C LYS A 21 -1.49 -7.80 0.22
N PHE A 22 -0.22 -7.70 -0.17
CA PHE A 22 0.85 -8.55 0.36
C PHE A 22 1.66 -7.90 1.49
N ILE A 23 1.33 -6.68 1.92
CA ILE A 23 2.08 -6.00 2.99
C ILE A 23 2.15 -6.85 4.26
N GLU A 24 1.01 -7.35 4.73
CA GLU A 24 0.95 -8.18 5.94
C GLU A 24 1.80 -9.44 5.80
N PHE A 25 1.69 -10.13 4.66
CA PHE A 25 2.46 -11.33 4.38
C PHE A 25 3.97 -11.05 4.38
N TYR A 26 4.42 -10.04 3.64
CA TYR A 26 5.84 -9.70 3.60
C TYR A 26 6.38 -9.19 4.94
N TRP A 27 5.55 -8.48 5.71
CA TRP A 27 5.93 -8.04 7.04
C TRP A 27 6.11 -9.22 8.00
N MET A 28 5.24 -10.23 7.94
CA MET A 28 5.41 -11.47 8.69
C MET A 28 6.70 -12.19 8.30
N CYS A 29 6.97 -12.33 7.01
CA CYS A 29 8.22 -12.93 6.51
C CYS A 29 9.45 -12.17 7.00
N TYR A 30 9.40 -10.83 6.95
CA TYR A 30 10.50 -9.98 7.39
C TYR A 30 10.77 -10.14 8.90
N LYS A 31 9.72 -10.09 9.73
CA LYS A 31 9.82 -10.32 11.19
C LYS A 31 10.37 -11.71 11.51
N PHE A 32 10.03 -12.73 10.71
CA PHE A 32 10.57 -14.09 10.88
C PHE A 32 12.07 -14.16 10.59
N GLN A 33 12.55 -13.45 9.56
CA GLN A 33 13.99 -13.37 9.25
C GLN A 33 14.77 -12.51 10.28
N HIS A 34 14.10 -11.58 10.96
CA HIS A 34 14.72 -10.59 11.88
C HIS A 34 14.13 -10.69 13.31
N PRO A 35 14.31 -11.83 14.01
CA PRO A 35 13.65 -12.07 15.30
C PRO A 35 14.17 -11.17 16.43
N LYS A 36 15.37 -10.60 16.28
CA LYS A 36 15.97 -9.67 17.24
C LYS A 36 15.53 -8.22 17.03
N LYS A 37 14.65 -7.97 16.04
CA LYS A 37 14.20 -6.62 15.63
C LYS A 37 15.34 -5.71 15.17
N ASP A 38 16.37 -6.32 14.60
CA ASP A 38 17.51 -5.69 13.94
C ASP A 38 17.15 -5.24 12.52
N TYR A 39 16.10 -4.43 12.41
CA TYR A 39 15.59 -3.96 11.13
C TYR A 39 16.57 -2.98 10.46
N SER A 40 16.55 -2.93 9.13
CA SER A 40 17.26 -1.87 8.40
C SER A 40 16.68 -0.50 8.76
N GLU A 41 17.49 0.56 8.61
CA GLU A 41 17.07 1.94 8.88
C GLU A 41 15.80 2.31 8.11
N GLU A 42 15.74 1.96 6.81
CA GLU A 42 14.58 2.23 5.96
C GLU A 42 13.31 1.49 6.42
N ILE A 43 13.44 0.24 6.92
CA ILE A 43 12.29 -0.49 7.48
C ILE A 43 11.89 0.10 8.83
N MET A 44 12.85 0.47 9.68
CA MET A 44 12.59 1.06 10.99
C MET A 44 11.83 2.38 10.87
N GLU A 45 12.20 3.24 9.93
CA GLU A 45 11.50 4.51 9.63
C GLU A 45 10.05 4.31 9.20
N ASN A 46 9.72 3.15 8.62
CA ASN A 46 8.39 2.85 8.09
C ASN A 46 7.61 1.83 8.95
N ALA A 47 8.22 1.26 10.00
CA ALA A 47 7.65 0.15 10.77
C ALA A 47 6.31 0.51 11.40
N GLU A 48 6.20 1.70 12.00
CA GLU A 48 4.94 2.19 12.59
C GLU A 48 3.83 2.27 11.54
N MET A 49 4.14 2.76 10.34
CA MET A 49 3.16 2.87 9.25
C MET A 49 2.71 1.49 8.73
N ILE A 50 3.60 0.51 8.71
CA ILE A 50 3.30 -0.86 8.32
C ILE A 50 2.42 -1.54 9.39
N ASP A 51 2.78 -1.40 10.67
CA ASP A 51 2.00 -1.95 11.77
C ASP A 51 0.60 -1.27 11.82
N ASP A 52 0.51 0.05 11.63
CA ASP A 52 -0.75 0.78 11.53
C ASP A 52 -1.60 0.33 10.33
N PHE A 53 -0.97 0.05 9.19
CA PHE A 53 -1.66 -0.45 8.01
C PHE A 53 -2.39 -1.76 8.29
N ILE A 54 -1.71 -2.67 9.00
CA ILE A 54 -2.20 -4.01 9.33
C ILE A 54 -3.23 -3.92 10.46
N TYR A 55 -2.89 -3.28 11.57
CA TYR A 55 -3.75 -3.19 12.76
C TYR A 55 -5.10 -2.51 12.47
N MET A 56 -5.10 -1.51 11.60
CA MET A 56 -6.32 -0.76 11.25
C MET A 56 -7.07 -1.34 10.04
N ASP A 57 -6.71 -2.54 9.55
CA ASP A 57 -7.29 -3.17 8.36
C ASP A 57 -7.38 -2.21 7.15
N ARG A 58 -6.33 -1.39 6.93
CA ARG A 58 -6.34 -0.32 5.93
C ARG A 58 -6.57 -0.84 4.51
N TYR A 59 -6.22 -2.10 4.25
CA TYR A 59 -6.54 -2.76 2.99
C TYR A 59 -8.06 -2.86 2.75
N GLU A 60 -8.84 -3.21 3.78
CA GLU A 60 -10.30 -3.30 3.68
C GLU A 60 -10.95 -1.92 3.51
N GLU A 61 -10.38 -0.88 4.11
CA GLU A 61 -10.79 0.50 3.84
C GLU A 61 -10.57 0.89 2.38
N LEU A 62 -9.40 0.54 1.81
CA LEU A 62 -9.07 0.83 0.42
C LEU A 62 -10.00 0.10 -0.57
N LYS A 63 -10.44 -1.12 -0.24
CA LYS A 63 -11.44 -1.85 -1.04
C LYS A 63 -12.80 -1.16 -1.07
N LYS A 64 -13.16 -0.42 -0.02
CA LYS A 64 -14.45 0.30 0.10
C LYS A 64 -14.44 1.69 -0.54
N VAL A 65 -13.29 2.18 -1.00
CA VAL A 65 -13.19 3.50 -1.64
C VAL A 65 -14.04 3.55 -2.90
N LYS A 66 -14.94 4.54 -2.98
CA LYS A 66 -15.72 4.81 -4.20
C LYS A 66 -14.79 5.15 -5.37
N ILE A 67 -14.85 4.33 -6.41
CA ILE A 67 -14.15 4.51 -7.68
C ILE A 67 -15.16 4.76 -8.81
N ASN A 68 -14.85 5.72 -9.68
CA ASN A 68 -15.66 5.98 -10.86
C ASN A 68 -14.92 5.49 -12.11
N PHE A 69 -15.54 4.59 -12.85
CA PHE A 69 -15.00 4.09 -14.12
C PHE A 69 -15.34 5.05 -15.27
N ILE A 70 -14.35 5.34 -16.10
CA ILE A 70 -14.48 6.13 -17.32
C ILE A 70 -13.66 5.41 -18.40
N GLY A 71 -14.29 4.50 -19.14
CA GLY A 71 -13.59 3.60 -20.05
C GLY A 71 -12.54 2.76 -19.31
N THR A 72 -11.29 2.82 -19.75
CA THR A 72 -10.15 2.13 -19.10
C THR A 72 -9.54 2.91 -17.94
N LYS A 73 -10.11 4.06 -17.57
CA LYS A 73 -9.59 4.92 -16.51
C LYS A 73 -10.46 4.84 -15.26
N ILE A 74 -9.82 4.92 -14.10
CA ILE A 74 -10.45 5.07 -12.81
C ILE A 74 -10.23 6.49 -12.32
N LYS A 75 -11.30 7.12 -11.84
CA LYS A 75 -11.26 8.40 -11.12
C LYS A 75 -11.50 8.16 -9.64
N MET A 76 -10.59 8.62 -8.79
CA MET A 76 -10.67 8.50 -7.32
C MET A 76 -10.18 9.77 -6.63
N LYS A 77 -10.46 9.96 -5.34
CA LYS A 77 -9.91 11.09 -4.57
C LYS A 77 -8.38 11.00 -4.52
N LYS A 78 -7.70 12.13 -4.68
CA LYS A 78 -6.23 12.23 -4.69
C LYS A 78 -5.60 11.63 -3.43
N LEU A 79 -6.19 11.87 -2.25
CA LEU A 79 -5.73 11.28 -0.98
C LEU A 79 -5.71 9.75 -1.02
N ASN A 80 -6.76 9.13 -1.57
CA ASN A 80 -6.85 7.67 -1.64
C ASN A 80 -5.83 7.10 -2.62
N TYR A 81 -5.55 7.83 -3.71
CA TYR A 81 -4.49 7.46 -4.64
C TYR A 81 -3.10 7.54 -3.98
N ILE A 82 -2.82 8.61 -3.24
CA ILE A 82 -1.56 8.77 -2.50
C ILE A 82 -1.38 7.62 -1.51
N ARG A 83 -2.41 7.33 -0.69
CA ARG A 83 -2.37 6.19 0.25
C ARG A 83 -2.09 4.87 -0.46
N LEU A 84 -2.82 4.59 -1.54
CA LEU A 84 -2.63 3.37 -2.32
C LEU A 84 -1.18 3.26 -2.86
N LYS A 85 -0.60 4.36 -3.35
CA LYS A 85 0.80 4.39 -3.78
C LYS A 85 1.77 4.18 -2.63
N THR A 86 1.60 4.88 -1.50
CA THR A 86 2.48 4.75 -0.33
C THR A 86 2.53 3.31 0.15
N TYR A 87 1.38 2.68 0.35
CA TYR A 87 1.32 1.29 0.78
C TYR A 87 1.90 0.33 -0.27
N ALA A 88 1.69 0.58 -1.57
CA ALA A 88 2.31 -0.24 -2.61
C ALA A 88 3.84 -0.13 -2.61
N THR A 89 4.39 1.05 -2.27
CA THR A 89 5.83 1.25 -2.06
C THR A 89 6.32 0.48 -0.84
N LEU A 90 5.61 0.54 0.29
CA LEU A 90 5.96 -0.24 1.49
C LEU A 90 5.96 -1.74 1.22
N SER A 91 4.95 -2.24 0.50
CA SER A 91 4.91 -3.65 0.08
C SER A 91 6.13 -4.04 -0.74
N LYS A 92 6.59 -3.16 -1.63
CA LYS A 92 7.76 -3.42 -2.46
C LYS A 92 9.03 -3.40 -1.62
N LEU A 93 9.19 -2.40 -0.76
CA LEU A 93 10.32 -2.32 0.18
C LEU A 93 10.44 -3.60 1.01
N LEU A 94 9.32 -4.09 1.55
CA LEU A 94 9.29 -5.34 2.31
C LEU A 94 9.68 -6.55 1.47
N LEU A 95 9.17 -6.65 0.24
CA LEU A 95 9.52 -7.73 -0.69
C LEU A 95 11.02 -7.71 -1.00
N ASP A 96 11.54 -6.55 -1.40
CA ASP A 96 12.96 -6.36 -1.74
C ASP A 96 13.87 -6.65 -0.52
N SER A 97 13.36 -6.53 0.71
CA SER A 97 14.10 -6.81 1.95
C SER A 97 14.11 -8.27 2.38
N ILE A 98 13.29 -9.14 1.76
CA ILE A 98 13.20 -10.58 2.08
C ILE A 98 13.68 -11.49 0.96
N THR A 99 14.02 -10.93 -0.21
CA THR A 99 14.54 -11.62 -1.41
C THR A 99 16.02 -11.34 -1.61
#